data_AF-A0A967LMM0-F1
#
_entry.id   AF-A0A967LMM0-F1
#
_cell.length_a   1.000
_cell.length_b   1.000
_cell.length_c   1.000
_cell.angle_alpha   90.00
_cell.angle_beta   90.00
_cell.angle_gamma   90.00
#
_symmetry.space_group_name_H-M   'P 1'
#
loop_
_entity.id
_entity.type
_entity.pdbx_description
1 polymer ?
#
loop_
_entity_poly.entity_id
_entity_poly.type
_entity_poly.pdbx_seq_one_letter_code
_entity_poly.pdbx_strand_id
1 'polypeptide(L)'
;VPEEETRVAVLVSGAIRPPHWSDETPDWDIWDVKGLAETLLDVLGGGTVEPLGDADPGRLALDGELVPTTRLALRRDGALIGVAGQVAEDAID
;
A
#
# COMPACT_ATOMS: atom_id res chain seq x y z
N VAL A 1 -15.63 -19.58 12.78
CA VAL A 1 -16.81 -18.99 12.10
C VAL A 1 -16.26 -18.13 10.98
N PRO A 2 -16.78 -18.12 9.74
CA PRO A 2 -16.30 -17.19 8.73
C PRO A 2 -16.53 -15.77 9.23
N GLU A 3 -15.50 -14.93 9.19
CA GLU A 3 -15.63 -13.51 9.56
C GLU A 3 -15.87 -12.71 8.28
N GLU A 4 -17.01 -12.04 8.20
CA GLU A 4 -17.30 -11.08 7.14
C GLU A 4 -16.69 -9.73 7.54
N GLU A 5 -15.85 -9.17 6.67
CA GLU A 5 -15.14 -7.92 6.90
C GLU A 5 -15.20 -7.06 5.63
N THR A 6 -15.46 -5.77 5.79
CA THR A 6 -15.35 -4.80 4.69
C THR A 6 -13.92 -4.33 4.56
N ARG A 7 -13.34 -4.45 3.36
CA ARG A 7 -11.96 -4.03 3.06
C ARG A 7 -11.93 -3.11 1.85
N VAL A 8 -10.93 -2.23 1.83
CA VAL A 8 -10.63 -1.36 0.70
C VAL A 8 -9.28 -1.76 0.14
N ALA A 9 -9.22 -2.01 -1.16
CA ALA A 9 -7.99 -2.30 -1.88
C ALA A 9 -7.83 -1.30 -3.03
N VAL A 10 -6.58 -0.92 -3.29
CA VAL A 10 -6.20 -0.01 -4.37
C VAL A 10 -5.03 -0.63 -5.11
N LEU A 11 -5.10 -0.64 -6.45
CA LEU A 11 -4.01 -1.04 -7.33
C LEU A 11 -3.72 0.13 -8.28
N VAL A 12 -2.45 0.52 -8.36
CA VAL A 12 -1.97 1.60 -9.23
C VAL A 12 -0.78 1.10 -10.06
N SER A 13 -0.61 1.66 -11.26
CA SER A 13 0.49 1.33 -12.17
C SER A 13 0.69 2.47 -13.18
N GLY A 14 1.90 2.57 -13.74
CA GLY A 14 2.30 3.59 -14.71
C GLY A 14 2.50 4.98 -14.10
N ALA A 15 2.28 6.02 -14.92
CA ALA A 15 2.51 7.41 -14.55
C ALA A 15 1.58 7.90 -13.43
N ILE A 16 2.11 8.67 -12.47
CA ILE A 16 1.32 9.23 -11.35
C ILE A 16 0.26 10.24 -11.83
N ARG A 17 0.49 10.87 -12.99
CA ARG A 17 -0.44 11.80 -13.63
C ARG A 17 -0.55 11.49 -15.12
N PRO A 18 -1.65 11.90 -15.77
CA PRO A 18 -1.72 11.83 -17.22
C PRO A 18 -0.53 12.57 -17.87
N PRO A 19 0.03 12.05 -18.97
CA PRO A 19 1.13 12.69 -19.67
C PRO A 19 0.72 14.08 -20.17
N HIS A 20 1.64 15.05 -20.09
CA HIS A 20 1.42 16.41 -20.53
C HIS A 20 2.59 16.88 -21.40
N TRP A 21 2.33 17.77 -22.36
CA TRP A 21 3.33 18.20 -23.33
C TRP A 21 4.44 19.09 -22.73
N SER A 22 4.21 19.68 -21.55
CA SER A 22 5.16 20.57 -20.89
C SER A 22 6.14 19.86 -19.98
N ASP A 23 5.81 18.66 -19.49
CA ASP A 23 6.53 18.03 -18.38
C ASP A 23 6.57 16.51 -18.54
N GLU A 24 7.69 15.93 -18.10
CA GLU A 24 7.81 14.50 -17.90
C GLU A 24 7.08 14.11 -16.61
N THR A 25 6.28 13.04 -16.67
CA THR A 25 5.56 12.53 -15.49
C THR A 25 6.22 11.25 -15.01
N PRO A 26 6.68 11.17 -13.75
CA PRO A 26 7.25 9.94 -13.21
C PRO A 26 6.18 8.85 -13.05
N ASP A 27 6.63 7.61 -13.11
CA ASP A 27 5.83 6.46 -12.69
C ASP A 27 5.67 6.43 -11.16
N TRP A 28 4.61 5.78 -10.70
CA TRP A 28 4.40 5.51 -9.28
C TRP A 28 5.62 4.79 -8.68
N ASP A 29 6.10 5.30 -7.55
CA ASP A 29 7.04 4.60 -6.69
C ASP A 29 6.46 4.29 -5.29
N ILE A 30 7.27 3.68 -4.43
CA ILE A 30 6.84 3.33 -3.07
C ILE A 30 6.56 4.54 -2.17
N TRP A 31 7.21 5.67 -2.42
CA TRP A 31 7.00 6.90 -1.67
C TRP A 31 5.69 7.57 -2.05
N ASP A 32 5.30 7.50 -3.33
CA ASP A 32 3.98 7.92 -3.78
C ASP A 32 2.88 7.07 -3.13
N VAL A 33 3.06 5.74 -3.10
CA VAL A 33 2.14 4.81 -2.41
C VAL A 33 2.05 5.13 -0.92
N LYS A 34 3.18 5.43 -0.25
CA LYS A 34 3.19 5.89 1.14
C LYS A 34 2.38 7.17 1.32
N GLY A 35 2.59 8.17 0.46
CA GLY A 35 1.85 9.45 0.54
C GLY A 35 0.34 9.28 0.33
N LEU A 36 -0.06 8.40 -0.59
CA LEU A 36 -1.47 8.05 -0.79
C LEU A 36 -2.06 7.37 0.46
N ALA A 37 -1.33 6.42 1.06
CA ALA A 37 -1.75 5.73 2.28
C ALA A 37 -1.86 6.69 3.48
N GLU A 38 -0.92 7.62 3.64
CA GLU A 38 -0.97 8.67 4.67
C GLU A 38 -2.21 9.56 4.49
N THR A 39 -2.47 10.00 3.25
CA THR A 39 -3.65 10.81 2.92
C THR A 39 -4.94 10.06 3.23
N LEU A 40 -4.99 8.75 2.94
CA LEU A 40 -6.15 7.92 3.26
C LEU A 40 -6.35 7.80 4.78
N LEU A 41 -5.28 7.58 5.56
CA LEU A 41 -5.38 7.52 7.02
C LEU A 41 -5.88 8.83 7.62
N ASP A 42 -5.42 9.98 7.11
CA ASP A 42 -5.90 11.29 7.54
C ASP A 42 -7.42 11.43 7.35
N VAL A 43 -7.95 10.97 6.21
CA VAL A 43 -9.41 10.93 5.95
C VAL A 43 -10.13 9.97 6.90
N LEU A 44 -9.50 8.86 7.28
CA LEU A 44 -10.06 7.84 8.17
C LEU A 44 -9.92 8.17 9.67
N GLY A 45 -9.38 9.35 10.02
CA GLY A 45 -9.25 9.81 11.40
C GLY A 45 -7.89 9.53 12.03
N GLY A 46 -6.84 9.46 11.22
CA GLY A 46 -5.43 9.40 11.61
C GLY A 46 -4.83 7.99 11.65
N GLY A 47 -3.51 7.94 11.76
CA GLY A 47 -2.71 6.72 11.82
C GLY A 47 -1.24 6.98 11.45
N THR A 48 -0.48 5.92 11.22
CA THR A 48 0.89 5.99 10.71
C THR A 48 1.12 5.02 9.56
N VAL A 49 2.04 5.39 8.66
CA VAL A 49 2.57 4.52 7.63
C VAL A 49 4.07 4.35 7.85
N GLU A 50 4.50 3.12 8.10
CA GLU A 50 5.89 2.78 8.44
C GLU A 50 6.33 1.51 7.71
N PRO A 51 7.63 1.23 7.55
CA PRO A 51 8.08 -0.06 7.03
C PRO A 51 7.50 -1.22 7.82
N LEU A 52 7.00 -2.25 7.13
CA LEU A 52 6.41 -3.43 7.79
C LEU A 52 7.43 -4.18 8.66
N GLY A 53 8.70 -4.23 8.21
CA GLY A 53 9.75 -5.00 8.86
C GLY A 53 9.42 -6.50 8.89
N ASP A 54 9.67 -7.14 10.02
CA ASP A 54 9.40 -8.57 10.25
C ASP A 54 7.98 -8.84 10.77
N ALA A 55 7.11 -7.83 10.82
CA ALA A 55 5.75 -8.02 11.30
C ALA A 55 4.94 -8.87 10.32
N ASP A 56 4.27 -9.90 10.84
CA ASP A 56 3.35 -10.73 10.07
C ASP A 56 2.10 -9.92 9.68
N PRO A 57 1.82 -9.71 8.37
CA PRO A 57 0.61 -9.03 7.94
C PRO A 57 -0.65 -9.87 8.16
N GLY A 58 -0.51 -11.15 8.50
CA GLY A 58 -1.59 -12.09 8.70
C GLY A 58 -2.52 -12.10 7.49
N ARG A 59 -3.81 -11.89 7.73
CA ARG A 59 -4.83 -11.89 6.66
C ARG A 59 -4.86 -10.61 5.80
N LEU A 60 -4.03 -9.60 6.08
CA LEU A 60 -4.05 -8.33 5.35
C LEU A 60 -3.28 -8.38 4.03
N ALA A 61 -2.34 -9.31 3.89
CA ALA A 61 -1.58 -9.60 2.68
C ALA A 61 -1.53 -11.11 2.47
N LEU A 62 -1.40 -11.57 1.23
CA LEU A 62 -1.00 -12.96 1.00
C LEU A 62 0.53 -13.03 0.93
N ASP A 63 1.08 -14.16 1.36
CA ASP A 63 2.51 -14.41 1.31
C ASP A 63 3.02 -14.37 -0.12
N GLY A 64 4.09 -13.60 -0.33
CA GLY A 64 4.76 -13.50 -1.64
C GLY A 64 4.20 -12.45 -2.59
N GLU A 65 3.02 -11.88 -2.34
CA GLU A 65 2.37 -10.92 -3.25
C GLU A 65 3.09 -9.57 -3.36
N LEU A 66 3.83 -9.17 -2.32
CA LEU A 66 4.50 -7.88 -2.25
C LEU A 66 6.02 -8.04 -2.16
N VAL A 67 6.76 -7.21 -2.90
CA VAL A 67 8.23 -7.12 -2.86
C VAL A 67 8.67 -6.78 -1.42
N PRO A 68 9.48 -7.62 -0.75
CA PRO A 68 9.77 -7.49 0.68
C PRO A 68 10.27 -6.12 1.14
N THR A 69 11.16 -5.49 0.36
CA THR A 69 11.78 -4.20 0.70
C THR A 69 10.86 -3.00 0.54
N THR A 70 9.68 -3.18 -0.05
CA THR A 70 8.70 -2.10 -0.29
C THR A 70 7.48 -2.20 0.63
N ARG A 71 7.43 -3.18 1.53
CA ARG A 71 6.26 -3.42 2.37
C ARG A 71 6.11 -2.32 3.43
N LEU A 72 4.93 -1.72 3.45
CA LEU A 72 4.52 -0.70 4.41
C LEU A 72 3.38 -1.25 5.27
N ALA A 73 3.46 -0.99 6.57
CA ALA A 73 2.39 -1.19 7.54
C ALA A 73 1.58 0.11 7.68
N LEU A 74 0.26 -0.01 7.59
CA LEU A 74 -0.68 1.05 7.97
C LEU A 74 -1.19 0.73 9.38
N ARG A 75 -0.95 1.64 10.33
CA ARG A 75 -1.32 1.45 11.73
C ARG A 75 -2.24 2.53 12.25
N ARG A 76 -3.11 2.15 13.18
CA ARG A 76 -3.91 3.06 14.00
C ARG A 76 -3.88 2.58 15.43
N ASP A 77 -3.55 3.47 16.37
CA ASP A 77 -3.42 3.15 17.80
C ASP A 77 -2.54 1.90 18.07
N GLY A 78 -1.48 1.75 17.26
CA GLY A 78 -0.56 0.60 17.28
C GLY A 78 -1.06 -0.67 16.58
N ALA A 79 -2.36 -0.79 16.29
CA ALA A 79 -2.92 -1.93 15.58
C ALA A 79 -2.60 -1.85 14.08
N LEU A 80 -2.18 -2.98 13.48
CA LEU A 80 -2.02 -3.11 12.04
C LEU A 80 -3.41 -3.21 11.39
N ILE A 81 -3.74 -2.28 10.50
CA ILE A 81 -5.06 -2.20 9.86
C ILE A 81 -5.00 -2.35 8.34
N GLY A 82 -3.81 -2.30 7.75
CA GLY A 82 -3.60 -2.50 6.33
C GLY A 82 -2.13 -2.65 5.98
N VAL A 83 -1.89 -3.03 4.74
CA VAL A 83 -0.56 -3.10 4.14
C VAL A 83 -0.56 -2.42 2.79
N ALA A 84 0.61 -1.94 2.37
CA ALA A 84 0.85 -1.48 1.01
C ALA A 84 2.24 -1.90 0.57
N GLY A 85 2.49 -1.93 -0.74
CA GLY A 85 3.79 -2.26 -1.30
C GLY A 85 3.73 -2.45 -2.81
N GLN A 86 4.89 -2.63 -3.42
CA GLN A 86 4.99 -3.02 -4.81
C GLN A 86 4.60 -4.49 -4.95
N VAL A 87 3.75 -4.80 -5.92
CA VAL A 87 3.40 -6.18 -6.28
C VAL A 87 4.65 -6.91 -6.78
N ALA A 88 4.88 -8.14 -6.30
CA ALA A 88 5.96 -8.98 -6.76
C ALA A 88 5.71 -9.44 -8.20
N GLU A 89 6.74 -9.45 -9.04
CA GLU A 89 6.61 -9.85 -10.47
C GLU A 89 6.02 -11.26 -10.61
N ASP A 90 6.46 -12.20 -9.77
CA ASP A 90 5.99 -13.59 -9.77
C ASP A 90 4.53 -13.76 -9.28
N ALA A 91 3.89 -12.69 -8.79
CA ALA A 91 2.51 -12.70 -8.35
C ALA A 91 1.51 -12.33 -9.48
N ILE A 92 2.01 -12.03 -10.68
CA ILE A 92 1.20 -11.66 -11.86
C ILE A 92 1.20 -12.84 -12.85
N ASP A 93 0.02 -13.33 -13.23
CA ASP A 93 -0.20 -14.40 -14.24
C ASP A 93 -0.29 -13.84 -15.67
#